data_AF-A0A7X0IZL5-F1
#
_entry.id   AF-A0A7X0IZL5-F1
#
_cell.length_a   1.000
_cell.length_b   1.000
_cell.length_c   1.000
_cell.angle_alpha   90.00
_cell.angle_beta   90.00
_cell.angle_gamma   90.00
#
_symmetry.space_group_name_H-M   'P 1'
#
loop_
_entity.id
_entity.type
_entity.pdbx_description
1 polymer ?
#
loop_
_entity_poly.entity_id
_entity_poly.type
_entity_poly.pdbx_seq_one_letter_code
_entity_poly.pdbx_strand_id
1 'polypeptide(L)'
;MKSYVLTVSCKSTRGIVAAITGYLAEQGCNIVDSSQFDDLDTGMFFMRVSFISEEGVGEAALVEGFKPISDKFAMVAEFHDSKKR
;
A
#
# COMPACT_ATOMS: atom_id res chain seq x y z
N MET A 1 -5.67 8.72 15.53
CA MET A 1 -4.79 8.47 14.38
C MET A 1 -4.04 7.18 14.60
N LYS A 2 -4.07 6.27 13.61
CA LYS A 2 -3.36 4.99 13.65
C LYS A 2 -2.29 4.98 12.57
N SER A 3 -1.14 4.38 12.87
CA SER A 3 -0.03 4.26 11.94
C SER A 3 -0.02 2.85 11.38
N TYR A 4 0.11 2.75 10.06
CA TYR A 4 0.07 1.50 9.33
C TYR A 4 1.28 1.39 8.41
N VAL A 5 1.66 0.16 8.11
CA VAL A 5 2.62 -0.18 7.06
C VAL A 5 1.92 -1.06 6.05
N LEU A 6 1.98 -0.67 4.77
CA LEU A 6 1.57 -1.48 3.63
C LEU A 6 2.82 -2.02 2.94
N THR A 7 2.91 -3.34 2.79
CA THR A 7 3.92 -3.99 1.93
C THR A 7 3.24 -4.60 0.72
N VAL A 8 3.83 -4.40 -0.45
CA VAL A 8 3.31 -4.87 -1.74
C VAL A 8 4.41 -5.57 -2.51
N SER A 9 4.05 -6.67 -3.18
CA SER A 9 4.84 -7.25 -4.27
C SER A 9 3.94 -7.66 -5.44
N CYS A 10 4.38 -7.41 -6.67
CA CYS A 10 3.66 -7.82 -7.88
C CYS A 10 4.57 -7.80 -9.11
N LYS A 11 4.02 -8.13 -10.29
CA LYS A 11 4.71 -7.89 -11.56
C LYS A 11 4.78 -6.39 -11.85
N SER A 12 5.98 -5.93 -12.21
CA SER A 12 6.21 -4.52 -12.50
C SER A 12 5.39 -4.06 -13.71
N THR A 13 4.67 -2.95 -13.54
CA THR A 13 3.90 -2.31 -14.60
C THR A 13 3.62 -0.84 -14.25
N ARG A 14 3.28 -0.05 -15.26
CA ARG A 14 2.98 1.37 -15.05
C ARG A 14 1.77 1.56 -14.13
N GLY A 15 1.84 2.58 -13.29
CA GLY A 15 0.70 3.03 -12.50
C GLY A 15 0.49 2.32 -11.16
N ILE A 16 1.36 1.38 -10.77
CA ILE A 16 1.30 0.74 -9.45
C ILE A 16 1.36 1.79 -8.33
N VAL A 17 2.41 2.62 -8.33
CA VAL A 17 2.61 3.65 -7.29
C VAL A 17 1.43 4.62 -7.26
N ALA A 18 0.98 5.11 -8.42
CA ALA A 18 -0.14 6.04 -8.50
C ALA A 18 -1.45 5.46 -7.97
N ALA A 19 -1.72 4.17 -8.24
CA ALA A 19 -2.91 3.51 -7.72
C ALA A 19 -2.85 3.36 -6.18
N ILE A 20 -1.71 2.94 -5.65
CA ILE A 20 -1.51 2.77 -4.20
C ILE A 20 -1.63 4.10 -3.48
N THR A 21 -0.89 5.13 -3.93
CA THR A 21 -0.87 6.42 -3.24
C THR A 21 -2.17 7.20 -3.44
N GLY A 22 -2.81 7.08 -4.61
CA GLY A 22 -4.13 7.64 -4.87
C GLY A 22 -5.18 7.08 -3.91
N TYR A 23 -5.22 5.75 -3.75
CA TYR A 23 -6.12 5.11 -2.79
C TYR A 23 -5.88 5.58 -1.35
N LEU A 24 -4.61 5.61 -0.89
CA LEU A 24 -4.31 6.08 0.46
C LEU A 24 -4.77 7.53 0.67
N ALA A 25 -4.56 8.40 -0.31
CA ALA A 25 -5.05 9.78 -0.26
C ALA A 25 -6.58 9.85 -0.20
N GLU A 26 -7.30 9.06 -1.00
CA GLU A 26 -8.77 8.98 -0.99
C GLU A 26 -9.33 8.47 0.35
N GLN A 27 -8.56 7.67 1.09
CA GLN A 27 -8.92 7.18 2.44
C GLN A 27 -8.44 8.13 3.57
N GLY A 28 -8.05 9.36 3.26
CA GLY A 28 -7.58 10.32 4.27
C GLY A 28 -6.32 9.84 5.00
N CYS A 29 -5.45 9.11 4.30
CA CYS A 29 -4.19 8.63 4.83
C CYS A 29 -3.01 9.49 4.35
N ASN A 30 -2.18 9.91 5.29
CA ASN A 30 -0.98 10.70 5.03
C ASN A 30 0.26 9.81 5.03
N ILE A 31 1.01 9.81 3.93
CA ILE A 31 2.21 8.97 3.77
C ILE A 31 3.38 9.62 4.53
N VAL A 32 4.01 8.84 5.41
CA VAL A 32 5.16 9.27 6.22
C VAL A 32 6.48 8.82 5.60
N ASP A 33 6.49 7.60 5.06
CA ASP A 33 7.66 7.01 4.42
C ASP A 33 7.21 6.11 3.27
N SER A 34 7.93 6.15 2.16
CA SER A 34 7.63 5.34 0.98
C SER A 34 8.92 4.91 0.33
N SER A 35 9.11 3.60 0.23
CA SER A 35 10.24 2.98 -0.46
C SER A 35 9.72 2.02 -1.50
N GLN A 36 10.26 2.09 -2.71
CA GLN A 36 9.94 1.17 -3.80
C GLN A 36 11.22 0.65 -4.45
N PHE A 37 11.16 -0.59 -4.93
CA PHE A 37 12.22 -1.23 -5.68
C PHE A 37 11.62 -1.93 -6.90
N ASP A 38 12.13 -1.60 -8.07
CA ASP A 38 11.78 -2.23 -9.34
C ASP A 38 12.94 -3.11 -9.77
N ASP A 39 12.75 -4.41 -9.66
CA ASP A 39 13.71 -5.42 -10.08
C ASP A 39 13.52 -5.69 -11.58
N LEU A 40 14.31 -5.00 -12.39
CA LEU A 40 14.27 -5.10 -13.84
C LEU A 40 14.74 -6.47 -14.36
N ASP A 41 15.51 -7.22 -13.57
CA ASP A 41 16.00 -8.54 -13.96
C ASP A 41 14.90 -9.59 -13.83
N THR A 42 14.07 -9.51 -12.77
CA THR A 42 12.96 -10.46 -12.53
C THR A 42 11.59 -9.94 -12.99
N GLY A 43 11.50 -8.64 -13.31
CA GLY A 43 10.26 -7.94 -13.63
C GLY A 43 9.32 -7.84 -12.42
N MET A 44 9.87 -7.82 -11.21
CA MET A 44 9.11 -7.75 -9.96
C MET A 44 9.19 -6.35 -9.37
N PHE A 45 8.07 -5.89 -8.84
CA PHE A 45 7.96 -4.63 -8.13
C PHE A 45 7.70 -4.89 -6.65
N PHE A 46 8.39 -4.14 -5.79
CA PHE A 46 8.24 -4.17 -4.34
C PHE A 46 8.00 -2.76 -3.82
N MET A 47 7.12 -2.61 -2.84
CA MET A 47 6.90 -1.33 -2.19
C MET A 47 6.60 -1.53 -0.71
N ARG A 48 7.11 -0.61 0.11
CA ARG A 48 6.76 -0.47 1.52
C ARG A 48 6.36 0.98 1.77
N VAL A 49 5.16 1.18 2.29
CA VAL A 49 4.61 2.50 2.60
C VAL A 49 4.20 2.54 4.05
N SER A 50 4.77 3.47 4.81
CA SER A 50 4.32 3.80 6.16
C SER A 50 3.43 5.03 6.09
N PHE A 51 2.24 4.98 6.69
CA PHE A 51 1.28 6.08 6.63
C PHE A 51 0.48 6.21 7.93
N ILE A 52 -0.12 7.38 8.12
CA ILE A 52 -1.02 7.69 9.22
C ILE A 52 -2.43 7.78 8.65
N SER A 53 -3.37 7.00 9.19
CA SER A 53 -4.79 7.21 8.93
C SER A 53 -5.29 8.36 9.80
N GLU A 54 -5.45 9.53 9.18
CA GLU A 54 -5.81 10.79 9.86
C GLU A 54 -7.31 10.81 10.17
N GLU A 55 -8.13 10.29 9.25
CA GLU A 55 -9.58 10.13 9.43
C GLU A 55 -9.99 8.92 10.27
N GLY A 56 -9.02 8.10 10.71
CA GLY A 56 -9.26 6.99 11.62
C GLY A 56 -9.83 5.73 10.95
N VAL A 57 -9.71 5.61 9.64
CA VAL A 57 -10.04 4.40 8.88
C VAL A 57 -9.28 3.20 9.45
N GLY A 58 -10.02 2.15 9.78
CA GLY A 58 -9.46 0.94 10.36
C GLY A 58 -8.82 0.03 9.31
N GLU A 59 -7.88 -0.81 9.75
CA GLU A 59 -7.19 -1.82 8.93
C GLU A 59 -8.13 -2.67 8.07
N ALA A 60 -9.24 -3.16 8.63
CA ALA A 60 -10.20 -3.99 7.89
C ALA A 60 -10.80 -3.25 6.69
N ALA A 61 -11.17 -1.98 6.86
CA ALA A 61 -11.69 -1.15 5.78
C ALA A 61 -10.60 -0.81 4.75
N LEU A 62 -9.37 -0.53 5.22
CA LEU A 62 -8.22 -0.31 4.33
C LEU A 62 -7.90 -1.54 3.48
N VAL A 63 -7.97 -2.74 4.05
CA VAL A 63 -7.77 -4.01 3.33
C VAL A 63 -8.90 -4.22 2.32
N GLU A 64 -10.15 -4.02 2.72
CA GLU A 64 -11.30 -4.22 1.84
C GLU A 64 -11.30 -3.26 0.65
N GLY A 65 -11.07 -1.96 0.89
CA GLY A 65 -11.01 -0.94 -0.14
C GLY A 65 -9.82 -1.09 -1.09
N PHE A 66 -8.74 -1.76 -0.64
CA PHE A 66 -7.55 -2.00 -1.47
C PHE A 66 -7.68 -3.21 -2.40
N LYS A 67 -8.65 -4.12 -2.16
CA LYS A 67 -8.85 -5.34 -2.97
C LYS A 67 -8.91 -5.07 -4.49
N PRO A 68 -9.67 -4.07 -4.99
CA PRO A 68 -9.72 -3.81 -6.44
C PRO A 68 -8.35 -3.47 -7.05
N ILE A 69 -7.47 -2.81 -6.29
CA ILE A 69 -6.11 -2.49 -6.73
C ILE A 69 -5.24 -3.75 -6.67
N SER A 70 -5.34 -4.50 -5.57
CA SER A 70 -4.62 -5.76 -5.41
C SER A 70 -4.96 -6.74 -6.54
N ASP A 71 -6.23 -6.88 -6.88
CA ASP A 71 -6.72 -7.78 -7.93
C ASP A 71 -6.26 -7.29 -9.31
N LYS A 72 -6.39 -5.98 -9.60
CA LYS A 72 -5.99 -5.38 -10.87
C LYS A 72 -4.52 -5.64 -11.22
N PHE A 73 -3.64 -5.61 -10.22
CA PHE A 73 -2.20 -5.76 -10.41
C PHE A 73 -1.69 -7.14 -9.97
N ALA A 74 -2.57 -8.07 -9.61
CA ALA A 74 -2.23 -9.37 -9.03
C ALA A 74 -1.18 -9.25 -7.90
N MET A 75 -1.41 -8.32 -6.98
CA MET A 75 -0.51 -8.03 -5.86
C MET A 75 -0.67 -9.03 -4.73
N VAL A 76 0.45 -9.33 -4.09
CA VAL A 76 0.46 -9.75 -2.69
C VAL A 76 0.62 -8.48 -1.85
N ALA A 77 -0.41 -8.13 -1.09
CA ALA A 77 -0.47 -6.93 -0.27
C ALA A 77 -0.82 -7.26 1.17
N GLU A 78 -0.06 -6.68 2.10
CA GLU A 78 -0.27 -6.87 3.54
C GLU A 78 -0.27 -5.53 4.25
N PHE A 79 -1.25 -5.33 5.13
CA PHE A 79 -1.35 -4.18 6.00
C PHE A 79 -0.99 -4.59 7.43
N HIS A 80 -0.15 -3.79 8.08
CA HIS A 80 0.35 -4.03 9.43
C HIS A 80 0.11 -2.81 10.31
N ASP A 81 -0.47 -2.99 11.49
CA ASP A 81 -0.53 -1.92 12.51
C ASP A 81 0.87 -1.70 13.09
N SER A 82 1.39 -0.48 12.98
CA SER A 82 2.76 -0.15 13.42
C SER A 82 2.97 -0.32 14.94
N LYS A 83 1.89 -0.46 15.73
CA LYS A 83 1.97 -0.71 17.18
C LYS A 83 1.96 -2.20 17.55
N LYS A 84 1.59 -3.09 16.63
CA LYS A 84 1.64 -4.54 16.84
C LYS A 84 3.00 -5.01 16.34
N ARG A 85 3.95 -5.12 17.27
CA ARG A 85 5.29 -5.65 17.01
C ARG A 85 5.27 -7.16 16.99
#